data_AF-A0A067D9W8-F1
#
_entry.id   AF-A0A067D9W8-F1
#
_cell.length_a   1.000
_cell.length_b   1.000
_cell.length_c   1.000
_cell.angle_alpha   90.00
_cell.angle_beta   90.00
_cell.angle_gamma   90.00
#
_symmetry.space_group_name_H-M   'P 1'
#
loop_
_entity.id
_entity.type
_entity.pdbx_description
1 polymer ?
#
loop_
_entity_poly.entity_id
_entity_poly.type
_entity_poly.pdbx_seq_one_letter_code
_entity_poly.pdbx_strand_id
1 'polypeptide(L)'
;MARDVGSMGRFATQLFAPSEPQGGNRLATIAAAARRQSLSPDSNGLKTKKVQPVNFSRFRALESRVGEWRMDSSFRQHNVLMLINAMFGLALAIAELELSWEGPHDAPSHEAVGESLRSTILKAIISLSTLLLLWQLVRLHQMMSLEKKLVWGEAFKMRYWTTEMTLRAFSEGLLLAVHPPPYTSHEVLEAGAIFMLLRFYLVVRVVRDHSMVYRKRKDIVEQHFKATPAPRFNWWLTTQIVFQHTPGATLLAFTAWCIAAFGLATYFSERDANPETFTLVNSTWYAYTAFLTLDFEEYIVSTDTARVITCLLILAGIVLNTLVVVAILDNISLDAKGKIALAFVYRAEAHDAIRAAAGAFIVTWLRWKRAQRTLLTAAEWRSHLLKVTRALDAMRIARYKKKLTEQSLGDPVLDKLQSLDAWILQIWAKLHMDGLDLAKRETRPAPRLQTSRSLSTVRTPIAARSPSAPIDDRLPSAPAAERRPGVPAAVERTEIACLRLSQELVQRQNEDILRTLQDMLSRN
;
A
#
# COMPACT_ATOMS: atom_id res chain seq x y z
N MET A 1 -4.54 19.29 -1.88
CA MET A 1 -3.81 18.26 -1.10
C MET A 1 -3.18 17.16 -1.99
N ALA A 2 -2.71 17.46 -3.20
CA ALA A 2 -2.16 16.44 -4.13
C ALA A 2 -0.81 16.82 -4.77
N ARG A 3 -0.05 17.75 -4.18
CA ARG A 3 1.26 18.20 -4.74
C ARG A 3 2.50 17.65 -4.03
N ASP A 4 2.38 16.99 -2.88
CA ASP A 4 3.55 16.62 -2.07
C ASP A 4 4.10 15.20 -2.29
N VAL A 5 3.35 14.29 -2.93
CA VAL A 5 3.81 12.90 -3.13
C VAL A 5 4.95 12.82 -4.17
N GLY A 6 4.97 13.72 -5.16
CA GLY A 6 6.03 13.79 -6.18
C GLY A 6 7.36 14.37 -5.68
N SER A 7 7.39 14.93 -4.48
CA SER A 7 8.61 15.46 -3.84
C SER A 7 9.41 14.36 -3.14
N MET A 8 8.72 13.41 -2.47
CA MET A 8 9.39 12.30 -1.79
C MET A 8 10.01 11.29 -2.75
N GLY A 9 9.37 11.01 -3.89
CA GLY A 9 9.96 10.14 -4.93
C GLY A 9 11.28 10.69 -5.49
N ARG A 10 11.34 11.99 -5.79
CA ARG A 10 12.57 12.66 -6.25
C ARG A 10 13.65 12.76 -5.16
N PHE A 11 13.23 12.85 -3.90
CA PHE A 11 14.12 12.89 -2.75
C PHE A 11 14.85 11.56 -2.54
N ALA A 12 14.17 10.43 -2.75
CA ALA A 12 14.78 9.10 -2.66
C ALA A 12 15.76 8.84 -3.82
N THR A 13 15.43 9.21 -5.06
CA THR A 13 16.29 8.91 -6.23
C THR A 13 17.62 9.67 -6.21
N GLN A 14 17.69 10.87 -5.61
CA GLN A 14 18.94 11.65 -5.52
C GLN A 14 19.92 11.12 -4.45
N LEU A 15 19.44 10.36 -3.47
CA LEU A 15 20.28 9.83 -2.38
C LEU A 15 21.10 8.58 -2.78
N PHE A 16 20.75 7.94 -3.91
CA PHE A 16 21.26 6.63 -4.33
C PHE A 16 21.86 6.59 -5.75
N ALA A 17 22.14 7.73 -6.37
CA ALA A 17 22.86 7.75 -7.65
C ALA A 17 24.34 7.34 -7.46
N PRO A 18 24.90 6.44 -8.31
CA PRO A 18 26.31 6.07 -8.23
C PRO A 18 27.18 7.24 -8.71
N SER A 19 28.27 7.52 -7.98
CA SER A 19 29.21 8.59 -8.28
C SER A 19 30.14 8.19 -9.44
N GLU A 20 30.02 8.86 -10.59
CA GLU A 20 31.06 8.85 -11.63
C GLU A 20 32.29 9.67 -11.20
N PRO A 21 33.52 9.26 -11.61
CA PRO A 21 34.73 9.99 -11.26
C PRO A 21 35.00 11.10 -12.30
N GLN A 22 34.79 12.37 -11.93
CA GLN A 22 35.32 13.51 -12.71
C GLN A 22 36.60 14.02 -12.06
N GLY A 23 37.73 13.62 -12.64
CA GLY A 23 39.05 14.18 -12.37
C GLY A 23 39.28 15.51 -13.10
N GLY A 24 40.10 16.37 -12.48
CA GLY A 24 40.85 17.42 -13.17
C GLY A 24 40.29 18.84 -13.09
N ASN A 25 41.13 19.76 -12.59
CA ASN A 25 41.08 21.22 -12.85
C ASN A 25 40.12 22.13 -12.07
N ARG A 26 39.99 21.95 -10.75
CA ARG A 26 39.42 23.00 -9.86
C ARG A 26 40.44 23.97 -9.24
N LEU A 27 41.73 23.64 -9.27
CA LEU A 27 42.78 24.48 -8.67
C LEU A 27 43.24 25.64 -9.58
N ALA A 28 43.19 25.48 -10.89
CA ALA A 28 43.58 26.54 -11.84
C ALA A 28 42.57 27.70 -11.90
N THR A 29 41.28 27.40 -11.74
CA THR A 29 40.20 28.39 -11.81
C THR A 29 40.16 29.31 -10.58
N ILE A 30 40.57 28.80 -9.42
CA ILE A 30 40.63 29.57 -8.17
C ILE A 30 41.84 30.51 -8.17
N ALA A 31 42.98 30.08 -8.72
CA ALA A 31 44.17 30.91 -8.84
C ALA A 31 43.99 32.09 -9.81
N ALA A 32 43.22 31.91 -10.89
CA ALA A 32 42.91 32.98 -11.84
C ALA A 32 41.92 34.03 -11.27
N ALA A 33 41.00 33.61 -10.39
CA ALA A 33 40.06 34.51 -9.73
C ALA A 33 40.72 35.39 -8.65
N ALA A 34 41.77 34.87 -7.99
CA ALA A 34 42.50 35.58 -6.94
C ALA A 34 43.38 36.74 -7.47
N ARG A 35 43.76 36.75 -8.76
CA ARG A 35 44.67 37.75 -9.33
C ARG A 35 43.99 39.01 -9.87
N ARG A 36 42.64 39.09 -9.86
CA ARG A 36 41.88 40.25 -10.39
C ARG A 36 41.35 41.23 -9.33
N GLN A 37 41.64 41.04 -8.04
CA GLN A 37 41.08 41.88 -6.96
C GLN A 37 42.03 42.92 -6.36
N SER A 38 43.12 43.28 -7.04
CA SER A 38 43.99 44.38 -6.58
C SER A 38 44.11 45.45 -7.66
N LEU A 39 43.36 46.57 -7.50
CA LEU A 39 43.81 47.94 -7.85
C LEU A 39 42.71 49.00 -7.52
N SER A 40 42.89 49.66 -6.36
CA SER A 40 42.44 51.02 -5.92
C SER A 40 40.94 51.39 -5.90
N PRO A 41 40.48 52.42 -5.14
CA PRO A 41 41.23 53.47 -4.42
C PRO A 41 40.80 53.78 -2.95
N ASP A 42 41.68 54.53 -2.28
CA ASP A 42 41.47 55.59 -1.28
C ASP A 42 40.67 55.42 0.03
N SER A 43 41.46 55.51 1.11
CA SER A 43 41.33 56.39 2.29
C SER A 43 40.22 56.18 3.34
N ASN A 44 40.72 56.07 4.58
CA ASN A 44 40.14 56.45 5.87
C ASN A 44 39.02 55.58 6.47
N GLY A 45 39.45 54.77 7.44
CA GLY A 45 38.59 54.29 8.53
C GLY A 45 39.02 52.92 9.02
N LEU A 46 39.83 52.87 10.08
CA LEU A 46 40.03 51.65 10.86
C LEU A 46 38.66 51.15 11.37
N LYS A 47 38.06 50.22 10.64
CA LYS A 47 37.02 49.34 11.18
C LYS A 47 37.64 47.96 11.32
N THR A 48 37.89 47.60 12.57
CA THR A 48 38.22 46.25 13.01
C THR A 48 37.42 45.23 12.20
N LYS A 49 38.13 44.42 11.42
CA LYS A 49 37.57 43.29 10.66
C LYS A 49 36.98 42.33 11.70
N LYS A 50 35.67 42.43 11.97
CA LYS A 50 34.94 41.41 12.74
C LYS A 50 35.10 40.11 11.97
N VAL A 51 35.97 39.23 12.47
CA VAL A 51 35.92 37.80 12.15
C VAL A 51 34.47 37.39 12.38
N GLN A 52 33.77 36.97 11.32
CA GLN A 52 32.41 36.49 11.45
C GLN A 52 32.41 35.37 12.50
N PRO A 53 31.60 35.45 13.57
CA PRO A 53 31.48 34.33 14.47
C PRO A 53 30.95 33.17 13.62
N VAL A 54 31.65 32.03 13.63
CA VAL A 54 31.09 30.77 13.14
C VAL A 54 29.68 30.67 13.75
N ASN A 55 28.65 30.54 12.90
CA ASN A 55 27.24 30.70 13.26
C ASN A 55 26.78 29.69 14.34
N PHE A 56 27.17 29.92 15.59
CA PHE A 56 26.79 29.14 16.76
C PHE A 56 25.27 29.08 16.92
N SER A 57 24.56 30.14 16.48
CA SER A 57 23.09 30.19 16.43
C SER A 57 22.49 29.17 15.45
N ARG A 58 23.08 29.01 14.26
CA ARG A 58 22.61 28.02 13.26
C ARG A 58 22.92 26.60 13.69
N PHE A 59 24.09 26.38 14.29
CA PHE A 59 24.47 25.07 14.82
C PHE A 59 23.53 24.64 15.95
N ARG A 60 23.30 25.51 16.94
CA ARG A 60 22.39 25.25 18.07
C ARG A 60 20.93 25.10 17.63
N ALA A 61 20.50 25.84 16.61
CA ALA A 61 19.19 25.67 16.01
C ALA A 61 19.05 24.30 15.33
N LEU A 62 20.09 23.80 14.65
CA LEU A 62 20.08 22.45 14.06
C LEU A 62 20.07 21.36 15.14
N GLU A 63 20.88 21.53 16.18
CA GLU A 63 21.01 20.64 17.33
C GLU A 63 19.68 20.51 18.11
N SER A 64 18.98 21.63 18.32
CA SER A 64 17.63 21.62 18.93
C SER A 64 16.58 20.85 18.13
N ARG A 65 16.80 20.66 16.82
CA ARG A 65 15.85 20.01 15.89
C ARG A 65 16.19 18.55 15.60
N VAL A 66 17.49 18.20 15.56
CA VAL A 66 17.99 16.88 15.17
C VAL A 66 18.44 16.05 16.38
N GLY A 67 18.72 16.68 17.52
CA GLY A 67 19.44 16.07 18.64
C GLY A 67 20.96 16.09 18.40
N GLU A 68 21.72 15.59 19.38
CA GLU A 68 23.18 15.55 19.31
C GLU A 68 23.63 14.35 18.48
N TRP A 69 23.70 14.53 17.16
CA TRP A 69 24.01 13.46 16.19
C TRP A 69 25.40 12.85 16.35
N ARG A 70 26.33 13.51 17.08
CA ARG A 70 27.67 12.96 17.33
C ARG A 70 27.63 11.69 18.17
N MET A 71 26.63 11.57 19.05
CA MET A 71 26.46 10.38 19.89
C MET A 71 25.80 9.20 19.16
N ASP A 72 25.37 9.38 17.91
CA ASP A 72 24.69 8.32 17.15
C ASP A 72 25.54 7.07 16.96
N SER A 73 26.85 7.23 16.83
CA SER A 73 27.74 6.08 16.72
C SER A 73 27.74 5.24 17.99
N SER A 74 27.75 5.90 19.15
CA SER A 74 27.67 5.26 20.45
C SER A 74 26.30 4.60 20.67
N PHE A 75 25.20 5.27 20.29
CA PHE A 75 23.87 4.67 20.33
C PHE A 75 23.74 3.43 19.45
N ARG A 76 24.28 3.46 18.23
CA ARG A 76 24.27 2.30 17.32
C ARG A 76 25.02 1.11 17.90
N GLN A 77 26.25 1.34 18.36
CA GLN A 77 27.08 0.29 18.97
C GLN A 77 26.39 -0.31 20.19
N HIS A 78 25.83 0.53 21.06
CA HIS A 78 25.13 0.09 22.26
C HIS A 78 23.88 -0.74 21.92
N ASN A 79 23.07 -0.33 20.95
CA ASN A 79 21.90 -1.10 20.51
C ASN A 79 22.27 -2.46 19.89
N VAL A 80 23.40 -2.55 19.18
CA VAL A 80 23.91 -3.83 18.66
C VAL A 80 24.35 -4.75 19.79
N LEU A 81 25.06 -4.22 20.80
CA LEU A 81 25.43 -5.00 21.99
C LEU A 81 24.22 -5.50 22.77
N MET A 82 23.17 -4.68 22.89
CA MET A 82 21.90 -5.12 23.48
C MET A 82 21.26 -6.24 22.67
N LEU A 83 21.26 -6.13 21.34
CA LEU A 83 20.73 -7.19 20.48
C LEU A 83 21.53 -8.49 20.63
N ILE A 84 22.86 -8.42 20.61
CA ILE A 84 23.72 -9.61 20.78
C ILE A 84 23.44 -10.28 22.12
N ASN A 85 23.37 -9.52 23.22
CA ASN A 85 23.07 -10.08 24.53
C ASN A 85 21.64 -10.65 24.62
N ALA A 86 20.65 -9.98 24.04
CA ALA A 86 19.28 -10.47 23.99
C ALA A 86 19.15 -11.79 23.20
N MET A 87 19.82 -11.86 22.04
CA MET A 87 19.86 -13.08 21.20
C MET A 87 20.64 -14.20 21.87
N PHE A 88 21.72 -13.89 22.59
CA PHE A 88 22.46 -14.87 23.38
C PHE A 88 21.60 -15.47 24.49
N GLY A 89 20.90 -14.64 25.27
CA GLY A 89 19.96 -15.12 26.30
C GLY A 89 18.81 -15.95 25.71
N LEU A 90 18.29 -15.56 24.54
CA LEU A 90 17.27 -16.34 23.83
C LEU A 90 17.81 -17.69 23.34
N ALA A 91 19.00 -17.72 22.74
CA ALA A 91 19.62 -18.95 22.26
C ALA A 91 19.90 -19.93 23.41
N LEU A 92 20.32 -19.42 24.58
CA LEU A 92 20.47 -20.23 25.78
C LEU A 92 19.13 -20.74 26.31
N ALA A 93 18.07 -19.94 26.26
CA ALA A 93 16.73 -20.38 26.66
C ALA A 93 16.18 -21.48 25.74
N ILE A 94 16.39 -21.35 24.43
CA ILE A 94 16.05 -22.39 23.45
C ILE A 94 16.88 -23.65 23.72
N ALA A 95 18.20 -23.52 23.91
CA ALA A 95 19.06 -24.66 24.21
C ALA A 95 18.64 -25.36 25.51
N GLU A 96 18.33 -24.62 26.58
CA GLU A 96 17.84 -25.19 27.83
C GLU A 96 16.53 -25.95 27.63
N LEU A 97 15.61 -25.44 26.80
CA LEU A 97 14.35 -26.12 26.49
C LEU A 97 14.55 -27.43 25.74
N GLU A 98 15.42 -27.45 24.73
CA GLU A 98 15.77 -28.69 24.01
C GLU A 98 16.47 -29.70 24.92
N LEU A 99 17.40 -29.24 25.75
CA LEU A 99 18.15 -30.10 26.66
C LEU A 99 17.30 -30.62 27.82
N SER A 100 16.31 -29.84 28.27
CA SER A 100 15.35 -30.28 29.28
C SER A 100 14.39 -31.35 28.76
N TRP A 101 14.17 -31.38 27.45
CA TRP A 101 13.33 -32.36 26.78
C TRP A 101 14.03 -33.71 26.59
N GLU A 102 15.35 -33.70 26.33
CA GLU A 102 16.16 -34.92 26.19
C GLU A 102 16.51 -35.61 27.52
N GLY A 103 16.23 -34.97 28.66
CA GLY A 103 16.54 -35.51 30.00
C GLY A 103 15.71 -36.76 30.32
N PRO A 104 16.30 -37.87 30.82
CA PRO A 104 15.55 -39.06 31.15
C PRO A 104 14.71 -38.79 32.41
N HIS A 105 13.39 -38.75 32.24
CA HIS A 105 12.44 -38.70 33.36
C HIS A 105 12.61 -39.88 34.36
N ASP A 106 13.36 -40.93 33.99
CA ASP A 106 13.65 -42.12 34.78
C ASP A 106 15.14 -42.30 35.19
N ALA A 107 15.97 -41.25 35.11
CA ALA A 107 17.40 -41.35 35.42
C ALA A 107 17.66 -41.68 36.90
N PRO A 108 18.65 -42.56 37.22
CA PRO A 108 19.02 -42.88 38.60
C PRO A 108 19.41 -41.60 39.37
N SER A 109 19.09 -41.54 40.66
CA SER A 109 19.21 -40.35 41.52
C SER A 109 20.52 -39.56 41.43
N HIS A 110 21.65 -40.18 41.07
CA HIS A 110 22.93 -39.50 40.87
C HIS A 110 23.02 -38.71 39.55
N GLU A 111 22.36 -39.15 38.49
CA GLU A 111 22.30 -38.46 37.19
C GLU A 111 21.26 -37.33 37.24
N ALA A 112 20.13 -37.53 37.92
CA ALA A 112 19.11 -36.50 38.14
C ALA A 112 19.64 -35.26 38.87
N VAL A 113 20.57 -35.44 39.82
CA VAL A 113 21.24 -34.30 40.50
C VAL A 113 22.14 -33.54 39.53
N GLY A 114 22.85 -34.23 38.63
CA GLY A 114 23.70 -33.61 37.61
C GLY A 114 22.89 -32.80 36.58
N GLU A 115 21.76 -33.32 36.14
CA GLU A 115 20.84 -32.63 35.22
C GLU A 115 20.16 -31.42 35.87
N SER A 116 19.74 -31.55 37.13
CA SER A 116 19.20 -30.44 37.91
C SER A 116 20.22 -29.30 38.09
N LEU A 117 21.49 -29.63 38.34
CA LEU A 117 22.57 -28.65 38.44
C LEU A 117 22.83 -27.96 37.11
N ARG A 118 22.85 -28.70 35.99
CA ARG A 118 23.01 -28.14 34.64
C ARG A 118 21.91 -27.15 34.30
N SER A 119 20.65 -27.54 34.49
CA SER A 119 19.48 -26.68 34.26
C SER A 119 19.55 -25.42 35.12
N THR A 120 19.94 -25.56 36.39
CA THR A 120 20.10 -24.43 37.31
C THR A 120 21.21 -23.47 36.86
N ILE A 121 22.35 -23.99 36.39
CA ILE A 121 23.46 -23.19 35.86
C ILE A 121 23.01 -22.44 34.59
N LEU A 122 22.35 -23.11 33.66
CA LEU A 122 21.87 -22.49 32.42
C LEU A 122 20.83 -21.38 32.71
N LYS A 123 19.85 -21.64 33.56
CA LYS A 123 18.88 -20.63 34.03
C LYS A 123 19.54 -19.46 34.76
N ALA A 124 20.61 -19.71 35.53
CA ALA A 124 21.38 -18.65 36.18
C ALA A 124 22.16 -17.80 35.15
N ILE A 125 22.76 -18.40 34.13
CA ILE A 125 23.44 -17.68 33.04
C ILE A 125 22.43 -16.84 32.24
N ILE A 126 21.25 -17.41 31.94
CA ILE A 126 20.14 -16.70 31.30
C ILE A 126 19.76 -15.47 32.14
N SER A 127 19.54 -15.66 33.45
CA SER A 127 19.20 -14.57 34.36
C SER A 127 20.29 -13.50 34.41
N LEU A 128 21.57 -13.88 34.49
CA LEU A 128 22.70 -12.95 34.43
C LEU A 128 22.74 -12.15 33.12
N SER A 129 22.50 -12.81 31.98
CA SER A 129 22.39 -12.16 30.66
C SER A 129 21.26 -11.14 30.65
N THR A 130 20.11 -11.43 31.25
CA THR A 130 19.00 -10.46 31.35
C THR A 130 19.30 -9.29 32.27
N LEU A 131 19.99 -9.51 33.39
CA LEU A 131 20.44 -8.43 34.27
C LEU A 131 21.41 -7.49 33.53
N LEU A 132 22.32 -8.06 32.73
CA LEU A 132 23.21 -7.29 31.87
C LEU A 132 22.43 -6.51 30.80
N LEU A 133 21.36 -7.10 30.24
CA LEU A 133 20.48 -6.43 29.27
C LEU A 133 19.70 -5.27 29.90
N LEU A 134 19.17 -5.44 31.11
CA LEU A 134 18.50 -4.39 31.87
C LEU A 134 19.47 -3.27 32.25
N TRP A 135 20.69 -3.61 32.65
CA TRP A 135 21.75 -2.61 32.89
C TRP A 135 22.08 -1.83 31.62
N GLN A 136 22.20 -2.51 30.48
CA GLN A 136 22.37 -1.85 29.18
C GLN A 136 21.17 -0.96 28.83
N LEU A 137 19.93 -1.38 29.12
CA LEU A 137 18.73 -0.58 28.89
C LEU A 137 18.75 0.70 29.74
N VAL A 138 19.11 0.60 31.03
CA VAL A 138 19.26 1.76 31.92
C VAL A 138 20.34 2.70 31.39
N ARG A 139 21.48 2.15 30.95
CA ARG A 139 22.57 2.92 30.33
C ARG A 139 22.11 3.65 29.06
N LEU A 140 21.30 3.01 28.21
CA LEU A 140 20.72 3.65 27.02
C LEU A 140 19.84 4.85 27.41
N HIS A 141 18.97 4.68 28.40
CA HIS A 141 18.10 5.77 28.88
C HIS A 141 18.88 6.90 29.55
N GLN A 142 20.00 6.59 30.21
CA GLN A 142 20.95 7.58 30.69
C GLN A 142 21.63 8.32 29.54
N MET A 143 22.06 7.63 28.47
CA MET A 143 22.63 8.29 27.28
C MET A 143 21.63 9.24 26.61
N MET A 144 20.36 8.82 26.45
CA MET A 144 19.30 9.72 25.97
C MET A 144 19.10 10.94 26.89
N SER A 145 19.40 10.79 28.19
CA SER A 145 19.31 11.89 29.15
C SER A 145 20.44 12.88 29.00
N LEU A 146 21.65 12.37 28.75
CA LEU A 146 22.83 13.17 28.48
C LEU A 146 22.66 13.93 27.16
N GLU A 147 22.11 13.29 26.13
CA GLU A 147 21.82 13.94 24.84
C GLU A 147 20.95 15.18 25.01
N LYS A 148 19.82 15.05 25.70
CA LYS A 148 18.93 16.20 25.92
C LYS A 148 19.55 17.27 26.81
N LYS A 149 20.38 16.89 27.79
CA LYS A 149 21.12 17.87 28.62
C LYS A 149 22.14 18.66 27.80
N LEU A 150 22.82 18.01 26.85
CA LEU A 150 23.77 18.67 25.95
C LEU A 150 23.04 19.66 25.03
N VAL A 151 21.92 19.26 24.43
CA VAL A 151 21.14 20.09 23.49
C VAL A 151 20.52 21.33 24.17
N TRP A 152 19.95 21.17 25.38
CA TRP A 152 19.21 22.23 26.06
C TRP A 152 20.00 22.98 27.14
N GLY A 153 21.21 22.51 27.49
CA GLY A 153 22.11 23.10 28.48
C GLY A 153 21.75 22.79 29.93
N GLU A 154 22.73 22.90 30.84
CA GLU A 154 22.58 22.57 32.27
C GLU A 154 21.60 23.49 33.04
N ALA A 155 21.35 24.69 32.51
CA ALA A 155 20.49 25.68 33.13
C ALA A 155 18.99 25.30 33.11
N PHE A 156 18.58 24.44 32.16
CA PHE A 156 17.23 23.91 32.11
C PHE A 156 17.15 22.66 33.01
N LYS A 157 16.81 22.86 34.31
CA LYS A 157 16.38 21.79 35.23
C LYS A 157 15.02 21.21 34.78
N MET A 158 14.95 20.67 33.57
CA MET A 158 13.78 19.92 33.13
C MET A 158 13.71 18.61 33.87
N ARG A 159 12.52 18.28 34.36
CA ARG A 159 12.15 16.94 34.83
C ARG A 159 12.26 15.98 33.64
N TYR A 160 13.48 15.52 33.35
CA TYR A 160 13.85 14.69 32.19
C TYR A 160 12.95 13.45 32.06
N TRP A 161 12.56 12.91 33.21
CA TRP A 161 11.53 11.90 33.33
C TRP A 161 10.15 12.51 33.14
N THR A 162 9.81 12.82 31.89
CA THR A 162 8.41 12.97 31.49
C THR A 162 7.67 11.64 31.76
N THR A 163 6.41 11.70 32.15
CA THR A 163 5.56 10.53 32.40
C THR A 163 5.51 9.59 31.19
N GLU A 164 5.53 10.13 29.98
CA GLU A 164 5.56 9.31 28.75
C GLU A 164 6.88 8.54 28.58
N MET A 165 8.02 9.17 28.87
CA MET A 165 9.33 8.55 28.69
C MET A 165 9.64 7.54 29.80
N THR A 166 9.23 7.83 31.04
CA THR A 166 9.27 6.87 32.16
C THR A 166 8.41 5.66 31.86
N LEU A 167 7.16 5.86 31.40
CA LEU A 167 6.26 4.77 31.07
C LEU A 167 6.81 3.90 29.94
N ARG A 168 7.37 4.50 28.88
CA ARG A 168 8.02 3.76 27.79
C ARG A 168 9.24 2.97 28.27
N ALA A 169 10.10 3.60 29.07
CA ALA A 169 11.28 2.95 29.64
C ALA A 169 10.88 1.78 30.57
N PHE A 170 9.83 1.98 31.37
CA PHE A 170 9.29 0.97 32.27
C PHE A 170 8.64 -0.18 31.52
N SER A 171 7.81 0.09 30.50
CA SER A 171 7.21 -0.97 29.68
C SER A 171 8.28 -1.76 28.92
N GLU A 172 9.33 -1.09 28.46
CA GLU A 172 10.45 -1.75 27.81
C GLU A 172 11.27 -2.58 28.81
N GLY A 173 11.52 -2.04 30.00
CA GLY A 173 12.18 -2.75 31.09
C GLY A 173 11.39 -3.98 31.51
N LEU A 174 10.07 -3.88 31.60
CA LEU A 174 9.19 -5.01 31.92
C LEU A 174 9.30 -6.10 30.84
N LEU A 175 9.19 -5.74 29.56
CA LEU A 175 9.33 -6.69 28.45
C LEU A 175 10.69 -7.40 28.43
N LEU A 176 11.79 -6.69 28.71
CA LEU A 176 13.13 -7.29 28.76
C LEU A 176 13.41 -8.07 30.05
N ALA A 177 12.74 -7.71 31.14
CA ALA A 177 12.89 -8.37 32.43
C ALA A 177 12.22 -9.75 32.47
N VAL A 178 11.25 -10.03 31.60
CA VAL A 178 10.64 -11.36 31.55
C VAL A 178 11.66 -12.40 31.10
N HIS A 179 11.95 -13.35 31.99
CA HIS A 179 12.80 -14.51 31.76
C HIS A 179 12.49 -15.59 32.80
N PRO A 180 12.79 -16.87 32.52
CA PRO A 180 12.67 -17.93 33.50
C PRO A 180 13.79 -17.79 34.53
N PRO A 181 13.47 -17.53 35.81
CA PRO A 181 14.48 -17.44 36.88
C PRO A 181 15.08 -18.82 37.19
N PRO A 182 16.27 -18.88 37.81
CA PRO A 182 16.75 -20.13 38.39
C PRO A 182 15.77 -20.64 39.47
N TYR A 183 15.68 -21.96 39.63
CA TYR A 183 14.80 -22.66 40.59
C TYR A 183 13.29 -22.69 40.28
N THR A 184 12.84 -22.22 39.12
CA THR A 184 11.42 -22.32 38.73
C THR A 184 11.08 -23.61 38.00
N SER A 185 9.80 -24.00 38.07
CA SER A 185 9.22 -25.15 37.39
C SER A 185 9.34 -25.07 35.86
N HIS A 186 9.15 -26.21 35.19
CA HIS A 186 9.19 -26.32 33.73
C HIS A 186 8.13 -25.44 33.04
N GLU A 187 6.92 -25.34 33.58
CA GLU A 187 5.88 -24.43 33.03
C GLU A 187 6.33 -22.96 32.96
N VAL A 188 7.09 -22.49 33.96
CA VAL A 188 7.63 -21.13 33.98
C VAL A 188 8.79 -20.98 33.00
N LEU A 189 9.51 -22.05 32.70
CA LEU A 189 10.54 -22.10 31.66
C LEU A 189 9.92 -21.89 30.27
N GLU A 190 8.86 -22.61 29.96
CA GLU A 190 8.14 -22.50 28.68
C GLU A 190 7.53 -21.12 28.48
N ALA A 191 6.74 -20.66 29.44
CA ALA A 191 6.14 -19.34 29.40
C ALA A 191 7.21 -18.25 29.32
N GLY A 192 8.28 -18.36 30.11
CA GLY A 192 9.42 -17.46 30.10
C GLY A 192 10.11 -17.37 28.74
N ALA A 193 10.28 -18.49 28.04
CA ALA A 193 10.90 -18.54 26.72
C ALA A 193 10.00 -17.97 25.62
N ILE A 194 8.69 -18.23 25.65
CA ILE A 194 7.72 -17.60 24.74
C ILE A 194 7.74 -16.08 24.92
N PHE A 195 7.83 -15.58 26.16
CA PHE A 195 7.97 -14.15 26.40
C PHE A 195 9.34 -13.59 26.00
N MET A 196 10.43 -14.37 26.10
CA MET A 196 11.74 -13.96 25.59
C MET A 196 11.74 -13.72 24.07
N LEU A 197 10.89 -14.42 23.35
CA LEU A 197 10.68 -14.26 21.92
C LEU A 197 10.23 -12.83 21.57
N LEU A 198 9.56 -12.10 22.48
CA LEU A 198 9.23 -10.69 22.26
C LEU A 198 10.47 -9.80 22.10
N ARG A 199 11.64 -10.20 22.61
CA ARG A 199 12.91 -9.44 22.49
C ARG A 199 13.34 -9.20 21.05
N PHE A 200 12.75 -9.93 20.10
CA PHE A 200 12.82 -9.68 18.68
C PHE A 200 12.49 -8.24 18.25
N TYR A 201 11.75 -7.46 19.06
CA TYR A 201 11.57 -6.02 18.81
C TYR A 201 12.92 -5.24 18.75
N LEU A 202 13.98 -5.73 19.40
CA LEU A 202 15.31 -5.12 19.36
C LEU A 202 15.93 -5.18 17.96
N VAL A 203 15.57 -6.17 17.14
CA VAL A 203 15.99 -6.23 15.73
C VAL A 203 15.42 -5.05 14.97
N VAL A 204 14.14 -4.73 15.12
CA VAL A 204 13.51 -3.58 14.48
C VAL A 204 14.20 -2.27 14.89
N ARG A 205 14.60 -2.16 16.16
CA ARG A 205 15.38 -1.02 16.65
C ARG A 205 16.76 -0.93 16.00
N VAL A 206 17.51 -2.03 15.92
CA VAL A 206 18.83 -2.06 15.29
C VAL A 206 18.74 -1.75 13.79
N VAL A 207 17.76 -2.31 13.09
CA VAL A 207 17.49 -2.03 11.68
C VAL A 207 17.19 -0.55 11.47
N ARG A 208 16.37 0.07 12.34
CA ARG A 208 16.12 1.52 12.30
C ARG A 208 17.42 2.31 12.41
N ASP A 209 18.25 2.00 13.39
CA ASP A 209 19.45 2.78 13.69
C ASP A 209 20.57 2.59 12.64
N HIS A 210 20.58 1.45 11.94
CA HIS A 210 21.49 1.16 10.84
C HIS A 210 21.00 1.65 9.49
N SER A 211 19.72 2.01 9.37
CA SER A 211 19.17 2.55 8.14
C SER A 211 19.92 3.80 7.67
N MET A 212 20.06 3.94 6.36
CA MET A 212 20.71 5.12 5.77
C MET A 212 19.97 6.42 6.08
N VAL A 213 18.66 6.35 6.29
CA VAL A 213 17.81 7.47 6.72
C VAL A 213 18.28 8.02 8.06
N TYR A 214 18.48 7.13 9.05
CA TYR A 214 18.91 7.56 10.39
C TYR A 214 20.35 8.07 10.38
N ARG A 215 21.23 7.46 9.57
CA ARG A 215 22.63 7.89 9.41
C ARG A 215 22.76 9.27 8.78
N LYS A 216 21.95 9.58 7.77
CA LYS A 216 21.98 10.86 7.04
C LYS A 216 21.00 11.90 7.60
N ARG A 217 20.40 11.69 8.78
CA ARG A 217 19.32 12.55 9.31
C ARG A 217 19.71 14.03 9.41
N LYS A 218 20.97 14.31 9.75
CA LYS A 218 21.51 15.68 9.81
C LYS A 218 21.46 16.35 8.44
N ASP A 219 22.00 15.67 7.42
CA ASP A 219 22.08 16.21 6.07
C ASP A 219 20.69 16.43 5.48
N ILE A 220 19.75 15.52 5.76
CA ILE A 220 18.35 15.63 5.36
C ILE A 220 17.71 16.89 5.94
N VAL A 221 17.83 17.10 7.26
CA VAL A 221 17.22 18.26 7.93
C VAL A 221 17.88 19.56 7.47
N GLU A 222 19.20 19.56 7.34
CA GLU A 222 19.95 20.74 6.92
C GLU A 222 19.63 21.16 5.49
N GLN A 223 19.51 20.21 4.55
CA GLN A 223 19.33 20.53 3.13
C GLN A 223 17.86 20.80 2.79
N HIS A 224 16.92 20.01 3.31
CA HIS A 224 15.53 20.00 2.85
C HIS A 224 14.51 20.56 3.85
N PHE A 225 14.87 20.67 5.13
CA PHE A 225 13.96 21.17 6.18
C PHE A 225 14.41 22.49 6.79
N LYS A 226 14.95 23.41 5.99
CA LYS A 226 15.37 24.73 6.49
C LYS A 226 14.19 25.58 6.99
N ALA A 227 13.09 25.59 6.24
CA ALA A 227 11.90 26.41 6.51
C ALA A 227 10.70 25.62 7.10
N THR A 228 10.74 24.29 7.02
CA THR A 228 9.64 23.39 7.44
C THR A 228 10.06 22.59 8.68
N PRO A 229 9.16 22.32 9.64
CA PRO A 229 9.48 21.45 10.78
C PRO A 229 10.00 20.09 10.30
N ALA A 230 11.04 19.59 10.97
CA ALA A 230 11.61 18.29 10.63
C ALA A 230 10.64 17.18 11.04
N PRO A 231 10.50 16.11 10.24
CA PRO A 231 9.71 14.95 10.63
C PRO A 231 10.34 14.26 11.83
N ARG A 232 9.52 13.62 12.66
CA ARG A 232 10.02 12.75 13.74
C ARG A 232 10.63 11.50 13.13
N PHE A 233 11.94 11.30 13.31
CA PHE A 233 12.66 10.11 12.85
C PHE A 233 12.31 8.90 13.72
N ASN A 234 11.11 8.35 13.51
CA ASN A 234 10.60 7.16 14.19
C ASN A 234 10.96 5.90 13.41
N TRP A 235 10.87 4.74 14.07
CA TRP A 235 11.02 3.43 13.43
C TRP A 235 10.03 3.26 12.26
N TRP A 236 8.79 3.75 12.43
CA TRP A 236 7.75 3.71 11.40
C TRP A 236 8.17 4.43 10.11
N LEU A 237 8.75 5.62 10.21
CA LEU A 237 9.23 6.37 9.04
C LEU A 237 10.32 5.60 8.30
N THR A 238 11.25 5.01 9.05
CA THR A 238 12.30 4.18 8.46
C THR A 238 11.73 2.97 7.74
N THR A 239 10.78 2.26 8.35
CA THR A 239 10.12 1.11 7.73
C THR A 239 9.39 1.51 6.45
N GLN A 240 8.67 2.64 6.45
CA GLN A 240 8.00 3.15 5.25
C GLN A 240 8.97 3.43 4.10
N ILE A 241 10.10 4.08 4.39
CA ILE A 241 11.12 4.39 3.37
C ILE A 241 11.77 3.11 2.83
N VAL A 242 12.07 2.16 3.71
CA VAL A 242 12.65 0.86 3.35
C VAL A 242 11.67 0.03 2.50
N PHE A 243 10.38 0.04 2.85
CA PHE A 243 9.32 -0.60 2.09
C PHE A 243 9.14 0.03 0.70
N GLN A 244 9.23 1.37 0.60
CA GLN A 244 9.11 2.07 -0.67
C GLN A 244 10.27 1.76 -1.64
N HIS A 245 11.48 1.53 -1.12
CA HIS A 245 12.65 1.26 -1.96
C HIS A 245 12.73 -0.21 -2.41
N THR A 246 12.47 -1.15 -1.51
CA THR A 246 12.56 -2.60 -1.77
C THR A 246 11.38 -3.34 -1.13
N PRO A 247 10.17 -3.23 -1.69
CA PRO A 247 8.97 -3.82 -1.08
C PRO A 247 9.05 -5.34 -1.00
N GLY A 248 9.50 -6.02 -2.06
CA GLY A 248 9.58 -7.49 -2.10
C GLY A 248 10.53 -8.08 -1.06
N ALA A 249 11.76 -7.56 -0.97
CA ALA A 249 12.75 -8.06 0.00
C ALA A 249 12.32 -7.82 1.46
N THR A 250 11.66 -6.69 1.72
CA THR A 250 11.20 -6.34 3.08
C THR A 250 10.02 -7.20 3.51
N LEU A 251 9.08 -7.48 2.60
CA LEU A 251 8.01 -8.44 2.81
C LEU A 251 8.57 -9.85 3.06
N LEU A 252 9.50 -10.33 2.24
CA LEU A 252 10.13 -11.65 2.42
C LEU A 252 10.91 -11.78 3.74
N ALA A 253 11.63 -10.73 4.15
CA ALA A 253 12.32 -10.74 5.43
C ALA A 253 11.33 -10.79 6.59
N PHE A 254 10.21 -10.06 6.50
CA PHE A 254 9.18 -10.02 7.52
C PHE A 254 8.37 -11.33 7.59
N THR A 255 8.07 -11.97 6.45
CA THR A 255 7.42 -13.30 6.41
C THR A 255 8.28 -14.34 7.10
N ALA A 256 9.56 -14.45 6.69
CA ALA A 256 10.50 -15.42 7.24
C ALA A 256 10.67 -15.23 8.76
N TRP A 257 10.71 -13.97 9.20
CA TRP A 257 10.74 -13.63 10.62
C TRP A 257 9.50 -14.09 11.39
N CYS A 258 8.31 -13.82 10.85
CA CYS A 258 7.06 -14.23 11.50
C CYS A 258 6.98 -15.76 11.57
N ILE A 259 7.28 -16.48 10.48
CA ILE A 259 7.25 -17.94 10.45
C ILE A 259 8.23 -18.52 11.47
N ALA A 260 9.46 -17.99 11.55
CA ALA A 260 10.45 -18.46 12.52
C ALA A 260 10.03 -18.17 13.98
N ALA A 261 9.59 -16.95 14.28
CA ALA A 261 9.23 -16.54 15.64
C ALA A 261 7.98 -17.26 16.14
N PHE A 262 6.90 -17.29 15.34
CA PHE A 262 5.67 -17.96 15.71
C PHE A 262 5.80 -19.49 15.62
N GLY A 263 6.58 -20.04 14.68
CA GLY A 263 6.88 -21.47 14.61
C GLY A 263 7.58 -21.98 15.87
N LEU A 264 8.58 -21.24 16.36
CA LEU A 264 9.21 -21.52 17.65
C LEU A 264 8.22 -21.37 18.81
N ALA A 265 7.39 -20.33 18.83
CA ALA A 265 6.41 -20.11 19.90
C ALA A 265 5.38 -21.26 19.99
N THR A 266 4.85 -21.71 18.85
CA THR A 266 3.91 -22.84 18.78
C THR A 266 4.60 -24.14 19.18
N TYR A 267 5.84 -24.36 18.72
CA TYR A 267 6.62 -25.54 19.10
C TYR A 267 6.86 -25.61 20.61
N PHE A 268 7.20 -24.49 21.27
CA PHE A 268 7.35 -24.45 22.73
C PHE A 268 6.03 -24.64 23.49
N SER A 269 4.88 -24.35 22.86
CA SER A 269 3.59 -24.42 23.55
C SER A 269 2.88 -25.77 23.39
N GLU A 270 3.12 -26.50 22.30
CA GLU A 270 2.44 -27.79 22.02
C GLU A 270 3.32 -29.02 22.25
N ARG A 271 4.64 -28.86 22.42
CA ARG A 271 5.57 -29.99 22.59
C ARG A 271 5.18 -30.92 23.75
N ASP A 272 4.69 -30.35 24.85
CA ASP A 272 4.35 -31.08 26.07
C ASP A 272 3.01 -31.80 25.95
N ALA A 273 2.08 -31.25 25.16
CA ALA A 273 0.75 -31.83 24.97
C ALA A 273 0.75 -32.93 23.90
N ASN A 274 1.50 -32.75 22.80
CA ASN A 274 1.48 -33.65 21.65
C ASN A 274 2.89 -33.80 21.00
N PRO A 275 3.79 -34.59 21.61
CA PRO A 275 5.19 -34.66 21.19
C PRO A 275 5.41 -35.32 19.82
N GLU A 276 4.58 -36.31 19.45
CA GLU A 276 4.72 -37.07 18.19
C GLU A 276 4.27 -36.26 16.97
N THR A 277 3.30 -35.35 17.12
CA THR A 277 2.73 -34.58 16.00
C THR A 277 3.42 -33.23 15.82
N PHE A 278 3.80 -32.55 16.90
CA PHE A 278 4.41 -31.21 16.86
C PHE A 278 5.94 -31.24 17.01
N THR A 279 6.62 -31.81 16.02
CA THR A 279 8.07 -31.61 15.84
C THR A 279 8.38 -30.15 15.45
N LEU A 280 9.63 -29.70 15.57
CA LEU A 280 10.04 -28.35 15.13
C LEU A 280 9.70 -28.10 13.65
N VAL A 281 9.86 -29.11 12.80
CA VAL A 281 9.55 -29.04 11.37
C VAL A 281 8.04 -28.90 11.17
N ASN A 282 7.25 -29.74 11.82
CA ASN A 282 5.79 -29.72 11.70
C ASN A 282 5.18 -28.43 12.28
N SER A 283 5.72 -27.92 13.39
CA SER A 283 5.31 -26.64 13.99
C SER A 283 5.64 -25.46 13.09
N THR A 284 6.79 -25.49 12.40
CA THR A 284 7.17 -24.46 11.42
C THR A 284 6.28 -24.53 10.18
N TRP A 285 5.96 -25.74 9.72
CA TRP A 285 5.01 -25.97 8.62
C TRP A 285 3.61 -25.45 8.98
N TYR A 286 3.11 -25.80 10.17
CA TYR A 286 1.85 -25.28 10.70
C TYR A 286 1.85 -23.75 10.79
N ALA A 287 2.93 -23.14 11.28
CA ALA A 287 3.03 -21.68 11.33
C ALA A 287 3.01 -21.07 9.92
N TYR A 288 3.66 -21.70 8.94
CA TYR A 288 3.61 -21.26 7.55
C TYR A 288 2.20 -21.34 6.95
N THR A 289 1.47 -22.45 7.16
CA THR A 289 0.12 -22.63 6.62
C THR A 289 -0.89 -21.70 7.29
N ALA A 290 -0.86 -21.59 8.62
CA ALA A 290 -1.71 -20.68 9.38
C ALA A 290 -1.45 -19.21 9.02
N PHE A 291 -0.19 -18.84 8.77
CA PHE A 291 0.18 -17.50 8.31
C PHE A 291 -0.39 -17.17 6.93
N LEU A 292 -0.46 -18.16 6.04
CA LEU A 292 -1.12 -18.05 4.74
C LEU A 292 -2.64 -18.21 4.82
N THR A 293 -3.20 -18.33 6.02
CA THR A 293 -4.64 -18.57 6.26
C THR A 293 -5.14 -19.84 5.56
N LEU A 294 -4.26 -20.84 5.43
CA LEU A 294 -4.58 -22.18 4.95
C LEU A 294 -4.82 -23.09 6.15
N ASP A 295 -5.93 -23.83 6.13
CA ASP A 295 -6.30 -24.75 7.21
C ASP A 295 -6.06 -26.21 6.78
N PHE A 296 -5.45 -27.00 7.67
CA PHE A 296 -5.19 -28.42 7.47
C PHE A 296 -5.64 -29.19 8.71
N GLU A 297 -6.56 -30.12 8.53
CA GLU A 297 -7.19 -30.89 9.63
C GLU A 297 -6.22 -31.76 10.43
N GLU A 298 -5.01 -32.00 9.93
CA GLU A 298 -4.00 -32.86 10.57
C GLU A 298 -3.33 -32.20 11.80
N TYR A 299 -3.29 -30.86 11.87
CA TYR A 299 -2.57 -30.14 12.92
C TYR A 299 -3.54 -29.34 13.79
N ILE A 300 -4.02 -29.95 14.87
CA ILE A 300 -4.95 -29.33 15.82
C ILE A 300 -4.19 -28.93 17.08
N VAL A 301 -4.25 -27.64 17.41
CA VAL A 301 -3.62 -27.04 18.58
C VAL A 301 -4.49 -27.27 19.82
N SER A 302 -3.93 -27.93 20.83
CA SER A 302 -4.67 -28.38 22.01
C SER A 302 -4.60 -27.38 23.18
N THR A 303 -3.51 -26.65 23.30
CA THR A 303 -3.14 -25.78 24.43
C THR A 303 -3.68 -24.37 24.24
N ASP A 304 -4.19 -23.76 25.32
CA ASP A 304 -4.78 -22.41 25.25
C ASP A 304 -3.76 -21.32 24.88
N THR A 305 -2.50 -21.46 25.30
CA THR A 305 -1.40 -20.55 24.92
C THR A 305 -1.15 -20.60 23.42
N ALA A 306 -1.06 -21.80 22.85
CA ALA A 306 -0.86 -22.01 21.44
C ALA A 306 -2.05 -21.51 20.60
N ARG A 307 -3.29 -21.64 21.08
CA ARG A 307 -4.48 -21.05 20.43
C ARG A 307 -4.38 -19.52 20.32
N VAL A 308 -3.90 -18.85 21.36
CA VAL A 308 -3.66 -17.40 21.35
C VAL A 308 -2.56 -17.04 20.35
N ILE A 309 -1.46 -17.81 20.33
CA ILE A 309 -0.34 -17.63 19.39
C ILE A 309 -0.83 -17.78 17.94
N THR A 310 -1.62 -18.83 17.64
CA THR A 310 -2.23 -19.03 16.32
C THR A 310 -3.15 -17.87 15.93
N CYS A 311 -3.95 -17.34 16.85
CA CYS A 311 -4.80 -16.18 16.57
C CYS A 311 -3.98 -14.95 16.18
N LEU A 312 -2.90 -14.66 16.90
CA LEU A 312 -1.98 -13.56 16.59
C LEU A 312 -1.27 -13.78 15.25
N LEU A 313 -0.89 -15.02 14.95
CA LEU A 313 -0.26 -15.41 13.69
C LEU A 313 -1.19 -15.18 12.49
N ILE A 314 -2.46 -15.62 12.60
CA ILE A 314 -3.48 -15.41 11.56
C ILE A 314 -3.71 -13.91 11.35
N LEU A 315 -3.81 -13.13 12.43
CA LEU A 315 -3.97 -11.67 12.34
C LEU A 315 -2.77 -11.01 11.61
N ALA A 316 -1.55 -11.42 11.95
CA ALA A 316 -0.34 -10.95 11.26
C ALA A 316 -0.32 -11.36 9.78
N GLY A 317 -0.77 -12.58 9.46
CA GLY A 317 -0.92 -13.10 8.11
C GLY A 317 -1.90 -12.29 7.26
N ILE A 318 -3.08 -11.97 7.80
CA ILE A 318 -4.09 -11.13 7.13
C ILE A 318 -3.51 -9.75 6.81
N VAL A 319 -2.88 -9.10 7.79
CA VAL A 319 -2.23 -7.79 7.60
C VAL A 319 -1.17 -7.88 6.51
N LEU A 320 -0.32 -8.92 6.54
CA LEU A 320 0.72 -9.04 5.52
C LEU A 320 0.14 -9.32 4.13
N ASN A 321 -0.89 -10.16 4.00
CA ASN A 321 -1.52 -10.43 2.71
C ASN A 321 -2.02 -9.13 2.06
N THR A 322 -2.63 -8.24 2.85
CA THR A 322 -3.03 -6.91 2.34
C THR A 322 -1.83 -6.07 1.90
N LEU A 323 -0.72 -6.08 2.64
CA LEU A 323 0.50 -5.36 2.26
C LEU A 323 1.14 -5.92 0.99
N VAL A 324 1.11 -7.24 0.81
CA VAL A 324 1.61 -7.92 -0.41
C VAL A 324 0.77 -7.50 -1.62
N VAL A 325 -0.56 -7.51 -1.51
CA VAL A 325 -1.46 -7.06 -2.59
C VAL A 325 -1.19 -5.61 -2.97
N VAL A 326 -1.03 -4.72 -1.99
CA VAL A 326 -0.69 -3.31 -2.24
C VAL A 326 0.68 -3.17 -2.91
N ALA A 327 1.70 -3.89 -2.45
CA ALA A 327 3.02 -3.87 -3.05
C ALA A 327 3.04 -4.38 -4.50
N ILE A 328 2.28 -5.44 -4.79
CA ILE A 328 2.12 -5.96 -6.15
C ILE A 328 1.41 -4.92 -7.03
N LEU A 329 0.35 -4.29 -6.52
CA LEU A 329 -0.39 -3.26 -7.27
C LEU A 329 0.50 -2.05 -7.60
N ASP A 330 1.30 -1.59 -6.64
CA ASP A 330 2.24 -0.48 -6.86
C ASP A 330 3.33 -0.86 -7.87
N ASN A 331 3.84 -2.09 -7.83
CA ASN A 331 4.84 -2.58 -8.80
C ASN A 331 4.28 -2.78 -10.21
N ILE A 332 3.02 -3.19 -10.34
CA ILE A 332 2.32 -3.30 -11.64
C ILE A 332 1.90 -1.92 -12.16
N SER A 333 1.70 -0.95 -11.26
CA SER A 333 1.32 0.40 -11.66
C SER A 333 2.39 1.02 -12.57
N LEU A 334 1.95 1.63 -13.67
CA LEU A 334 2.89 2.27 -14.59
C LEU A 334 3.60 3.45 -13.91
N ASP A 335 4.92 3.48 -14.03
CA ASP A 335 5.72 4.66 -13.66
C ASP A 335 5.29 5.89 -14.49
N ALA A 336 5.65 7.10 -14.05
CA ALA A 336 5.30 8.34 -14.73
C ALA A 336 5.69 8.35 -16.22
N LYS A 337 6.85 7.77 -16.55
CA LYS A 337 7.30 7.62 -17.94
C LYS A 337 6.45 6.59 -18.70
N GLY A 338 6.11 5.47 -18.05
CA GLY A 338 5.21 4.46 -18.59
C GLY A 338 3.83 5.04 -18.88
N LYS A 339 3.30 5.90 -18.00
CA LYS A 339 2.05 6.63 -18.20
C LYS A 339 2.14 7.56 -19.42
N ILE A 340 3.27 8.27 -19.62
CA ILE A 340 3.48 9.11 -20.81
C ILE A 340 3.58 8.26 -22.10
N ALA A 341 4.22 7.10 -22.05
CA ALA A 341 4.30 6.19 -23.18
C ALA A 341 2.92 5.62 -23.54
N LEU A 342 2.18 5.12 -22.55
CA LEU A 342 0.80 4.64 -22.71
C LEU A 342 -0.11 5.74 -23.26
N ALA A 343 0.07 6.96 -22.75
CA ALA A 343 -0.61 8.16 -23.23
C ALA A 343 -0.34 8.48 -24.71
N PHE A 344 0.89 8.25 -25.17
CA PHE A 344 1.24 8.42 -26.56
C PHE A 344 0.58 7.34 -27.44
N VAL A 345 0.61 6.07 -27.00
CA VAL A 345 0.00 4.95 -27.72
C VAL A 345 -1.51 5.19 -27.94
N TYR A 346 -2.26 5.56 -26.90
CA TYR A 346 -3.69 5.85 -27.04
C TYR A 346 -3.97 7.03 -27.99
N ARG A 347 -3.13 8.07 -27.98
CA ARG A 347 -3.27 9.21 -28.90
C ARG A 347 -2.96 8.82 -30.34
N ALA A 348 -1.93 8.00 -30.56
CA ALA A 348 -1.57 7.51 -31.88
C ALA A 348 -2.70 6.66 -32.47
N GLU A 349 -3.23 5.72 -31.68
CA GLU A 349 -4.35 4.86 -32.10
C GLU A 349 -5.61 5.66 -32.42
N ALA A 350 -6.00 6.62 -31.56
CA ALA A 350 -7.12 7.52 -31.84
C ALA A 350 -6.89 8.36 -33.11
N HIS A 351 -5.66 8.79 -33.36
CA HIS A 351 -5.31 9.52 -34.57
C HIS A 351 -5.46 8.65 -35.83
N ASP A 352 -4.99 7.41 -35.78
CA ASP A 352 -5.07 6.48 -36.90
C ASP A 352 -6.51 6.01 -37.16
N ALA A 353 -7.32 5.83 -36.11
CA ALA A 353 -8.75 5.54 -36.23
C ALA A 353 -9.50 6.67 -36.96
N ILE A 354 -9.19 7.94 -36.68
CA ILE A 354 -9.77 9.07 -37.42
C ILE A 354 -9.28 9.10 -38.85
N ARG A 355 -7.99 8.88 -39.12
CA ARG A 355 -7.46 8.83 -40.49
C ARG A 355 -8.17 7.77 -41.32
N ALA A 356 -8.35 6.57 -40.76
CA ALA A 356 -9.04 5.47 -41.41
C ALA A 356 -10.53 5.80 -41.67
N ALA A 357 -11.25 6.31 -40.66
CA ALA A 357 -12.66 6.69 -40.79
C ALA A 357 -12.87 7.86 -41.77
N ALA A 358 -11.99 8.86 -41.74
CA ALA A 358 -12.01 9.98 -42.67
C ALA A 358 -11.71 9.52 -44.11
N GLY A 359 -10.73 8.62 -44.28
CA GLY A 359 -10.44 8.00 -45.59
C GLY A 359 -11.65 7.24 -46.15
N ALA A 360 -12.31 6.43 -45.32
CA ALA A 360 -13.52 5.71 -45.70
C ALA A 360 -14.68 6.67 -46.07
N PHE A 361 -14.87 7.75 -45.32
CA PHE A 361 -15.86 8.78 -45.63
C PHE A 361 -15.57 9.48 -46.96
N ILE A 362 -14.32 9.90 -47.20
CA ILE A 362 -13.92 10.56 -48.46
C ILE A 362 -14.19 9.64 -49.66
N VAL A 363 -13.79 8.37 -49.57
CA VAL A 363 -13.99 7.39 -50.65
C VAL A 363 -15.49 7.13 -50.90
N THR A 364 -16.28 6.94 -49.85
CA THR A 364 -17.73 6.71 -49.98
C THR A 364 -18.47 7.94 -50.50
N TRP A 365 -18.09 9.15 -50.07
CA TRP A 365 -18.62 10.42 -50.58
C TRP A 365 -18.30 10.61 -52.07
N LEU A 366 -17.06 10.37 -52.49
CA LEU A 366 -16.65 10.46 -53.90
C LEU A 366 -17.41 9.46 -54.77
N ARG A 367 -17.60 8.22 -54.29
CA ARG A 367 -18.39 7.21 -54.99
C ARG A 367 -19.86 7.64 -55.14
N TRP A 368 -20.46 8.18 -54.07
CA TRP A 368 -21.81 8.73 -54.15
C TRP A 368 -21.89 9.90 -55.14
N LYS A 369 -20.98 10.88 -55.06
CA LYS A 369 -20.93 12.03 -55.97
C LYS A 369 -20.74 11.63 -57.44
N ARG A 370 -19.95 10.59 -57.72
CA ARG A 370 -19.84 10.01 -59.07
C ARG A 370 -21.15 9.36 -59.51
N ALA A 371 -21.80 8.60 -58.61
CA ALA A 371 -23.08 7.96 -58.89
C ALA A 371 -24.20 9.00 -59.14
N GLN A 372 -24.16 10.19 -58.53
CA GLN A 372 -25.13 11.26 -58.81
C GLN A 372 -25.11 11.73 -60.28
N ARG A 373 -24.02 11.51 -61.02
CA ARG A 373 -23.92 11.87 -62.45
C ARG A 373 -24.55 10.84 -63.38
N THR A 374 -25.05 9.72 -62.85
CA THR A 374 -25.76 8.68 -63.58
C THR A 374 -27.25 8.70 -63.21
N LEU A 375 -28.15 8.39 -64.15
CA LEU A 375 -29.58 8.24 -63.87
C LEU A 375 -29.81 7.00 -63.00
N LEU A 376 -29.98 7.20 -61.69
CA LEU A 376 -30.17 6.14 -60.70
C LEU A 376 -31.65 5.98 -60.34
N THR A 377 -32.04 4.76 -59.97
CA THR A 377 -33.35 4.51 -59.36
C THR A 377 -33.40 5.03 -57.91
N ALA A 378 -34.61 5.32 -57.41
CA ALA A 378 -34.80 5.86 -56.05
C ALA A 378 -34.25 4.93 -54.94
N ALA A 379 -34.26 3.61 -55.17
CA ALA A 379 -33.72 2.62 -54.23
C ALA A 379 -32.17 2.66 -54.16
N GLU A 380 -31.51 2.74 -55.32
CA GLU A 380 -30.05 2.83 -55.42
C GLU A 380 -29.55 4.15 -54.81
N TRP A 381 -30.25 5.26 -55.05
CA TRP A 381 -29.98 6.55 -54.44
C TRP A 381 -29.97 6.48 -52.90
N ARG A 382 -31.04 5.93 -52.31
CA ARG A 382 -31.14 5.73 -50.84
C ARG A 382 -30.00 4.85 -50.32
N SER A 383 -29.63 3.81 -51.06
CA SER A 383 -28.54 2.91 -50.64
C SER A 383 -27.18 3.63 -50.58
N HIS A 384 -26.88 4.51 -51.55
CA HIS A 384 -25.64 5.28 -51.53
C HIS A 384 -25.65 6.38 -50.45
N LEU A 385 -26.78 7.05 -50.23
CA LEU A 385 -26.93 8.03 -49.17
C LEU A 385 -26.76 7.40 -47.78
N LEU A 386 -27.32 6.20 -47.55
CA LEU A 386 -27.15 5.44 -46.31
C LEU A 386 -25.68 5.04 -46.08
N LYS A 387 -24.93 4.69 -47.13
CA LYS A 387 -23.50 4.37 -47.01
C LYS A 387 -22.67 5.59 -46.62
N VAL A 388 -22.98 6.76 -47.20
CA VAL A 388 -22.31 8.03 -46.89
C VAL A 388 -22.62 8.49 -45.46
N THR A 389 -23.89 8.47 -45.05
CA THR A 389 -24.30 8.88 -43.70
C THR A 389 -23.67 7.99 -42.63
N ARG A 390 -23.65 6.66 -42.82
CA ARG A 390 -22.94 5.74 -41.93
C ARG A 390 -21.44 6.03 -41.84
N ALA A 391 -20.78 6.33 -42.96
CA ALA A 391 -19.36 6.67 -42.96
C ALA A 391 -19.09 8.01 -42.27
N LEU A 392 -19.99 8.99 -42.41
CA LEU A 392 -19.93 10.27 -41.71
C LEU A 392 -20.10 10.09 -40.20
N ASP A 393 -21.06 9.27 -39.78
CA ASP A 393 -21.30 9.00 -38.36
C ASP A 393 -20.12 8.23 -37.74
N ALA A 394 -19.53 7.26 -38.45
CA ALA A 394 -18.31 6.59 -38.02
C ALA A 394 -17.14 7.57 -37.81
N MET A 395 -16.96 8.53 -38.72
CA MET A 395 -15.94 9.58 -38.59
C MET A 395 -16.23 10.51 -37.40
N ARG A 396 -17.50 10.88 -37.17
CA ARG A 396 -17.92 11.69 -36.02
C ARG A 396 -17.64 10.98 -34.70
N ILE A 397 -17.97 9.70 -34.60
CA ILE A 397 -17.71 8.87 -33.42
C ILE A 397 -16.20 8.78 -33.16
N ALA A 398 -15.38 8.53 -34.18
CA ALA A 398 -13.92 8.49 -34.03
C ALA A 398 -13.34 9.84 -33.55
N ARG A 399 -13.86 10.96 -34.07
CA ARG A 399 -13.48 12.31 -33.65
C ARG A 399 -13.87 12.60 -32.18
N TYR A 400 -15.06 12.19 -31.78
CA TYR A 400 -15.51 12.32 -30.39
C TYR A 400 -14.64 11.50 -29.44
N LYS A 401 -14.35 10.25 -29.79
CA LYS A 401 -13.45 9.37 -29.01
C LYS A 401 -12.07 9.98 -28.82
N LYS A 402 -11.46 10.55 -29.87
CA LYS A 402 -10.16 11.25 -29.73
C LYS A 402 -10.22 12.44 -28.78
N LYS A 403 -11.28 13.26 -28.88
CA LYS A 403 -11.44 14.41 -27.98
C LYS A 403 -11.55 13.95 -26.52
N LEU A 404 -12.26 12.85 -26.28
CA LEU A 404 -12.35 12.23 -24.96
C LEU A 404 -11.01 11.67 -24.47
N THR A 405 -10.24 10.98 -25.31
CA THR A 405 -8.93 10.47 -24.91
C THR A 405 -7.97 11.61 -24.57
N GLU A 406 -7.96 12.68 -25.36
CA GLU A 406 -7.15 13.88 -25.07
C GLU A 406 -7.53 14.56 -23.74
N GLN A 407 -8.82 14.57 -23.38
CA GLN A 407 -9.29 15.12 -22.10
C GLN A 407 -9.02 14.18 -20.90
N SER A 408 -9.06 12.86 -21.11
CA SER A 408 -8.87 11.86 -20.04
C SER A 408 -7.42 11.69 -19.61
N LEU A 409 -6.51 11.89 -20.55
CA LEU A 409 -5.07 11.80 -20.35
C LEU A 409 -4.51 12.99 -19.56
N GLY A 410 -4.83 13.02 -18.27
CA GLY A 410 -4.49 14.06 -17.30
C GLY A 410 -5.24 13.97 -15.98
N ASP A 411 -6.40 13.31 -15.93
CA ASP A 411 -7.24 13.22 -14.73
C ASP A 411 -7.64 11.76 -14.39
N PRO A 412 -7.26 11.24 -13.20
CA PRO A 412 -7.55 9.85 -12.80
C PRO A 412 -9.05 9.56 -12.62
N VAL A 413 -9.87 10.61 -12.48
CA VAL A 413 -11.33 10.50 -12.36
C VAL A 413 -11.98 10.26 -13.72
N LEU A 414 -11.43 10.85 -14.79
CA LEU A 414 -11.99 10.71 -16.12
C LEU A 414 -11.69 9.32 -16.72
N ASP A 415 -10.57 8.72 -16.35
CA ASP A 415 -10.18 7.36 -16.73
C ASP A 415 -11.15 6.30 -16.15
N LYS A 416 -11.62 6.51 -14.92
CA LYS A 416 -12.69 5.68 -14.30
C LYS A 416 -14.06 5.90 -14.94
N LEU A 417 -14.36 7.12 -15.37
CA LEU A 417 -15.61 7.39 -16.09
C LEU A 417 -15.61 6.73 -17.48
N GLN A 418 -14.46 6.67 -18.15
CA GLN A 418 -14.34 6.01 -19.45
C GLN A 418 -14.49 4.49 -19.38
N SER A 419 -13.94 3.84 -18.35
CA SER A 419 -14.13 2.39 -18.18
C SER A 419 -15.60 2.05 -17.86
N LEU A 420 -16.31 2.91 -17.12
CA LEU A 420 -17.74 2.77 -16.88
C LEU A 420 -18.58 2.99 -18.15
N ASP A 421 -18.29 4.01 -18.95
CA ASP A 421 -19.03 4.33 -20.18
C ASP A 421 -18.84 3.24 -21.25
N ALA A 422 -17.62 2.68 -21.35
CA ALA A 422 -17.34 1.52 -22.20
C ALA A 422 -18.13 0.27 -21.77
N TRP A 423 -18.28 0.04 -20.47
CA TRP A 423 -19.07 -1.07 -19.93
C TRP A 423 -20.57 -0.88 -20.17
N ILE A 424 -21.09 0.35 -19.99
CA ILE A 424 -22.48 0.69 -20.30
C ILE A 424 -22.79 0.44 -21.78
N LEU A 425 -21.89 0.84 -22.70
CA LEU A 425 -22.07 0.58 -24.13
C LEU A 425 -22.05 -0.92 -24.47
N GLN A 426 -21.23 -1.72 -23.78
CA GLN A 426 -21.24 -3.17 -23.94
C GLN A 426 -22.55 -3.80 -23.44
N ILE A 427 -23.07 -3.34 -22.31
CA ILE A 427 -24.38 -3.78 -21.80
C ILE A 427 -25.48 -3.38 -22.77
N TRP A 428 -25.44 -2.15 -23.29
CA TRP A 428 -26.43 -1.65 -24.22
C TRP A 428 -26.41 -2.44 -25.53
N ALA A 429 -25.21 -2.79 -26.02
CA ALA A 429 -25.06 -3.66 -27.19
C ALA A 429 -25.58 -5.08 -26.92
N LYS A 430 -25.32 -5.66 -25.74
CA LYS A 430 -25.88 -6.97 -25.35
C LYS A 430 -27.41 -6.92 -25.27
N LEU A 431 -27.99 -5.93 -24.60
CA LEU A 431 -29.44 -5.75 -24.53
C LEU A 431 -30.07 -5.53 -25.92
N HIS A 432 -29.40 -4.83 -26.83
CA HIS A 432 -29.90 -4.65 -28.19
C HIS A 432 -29.87 -5.95 -28.99
N MET A 433 -28.84 -6.79 -28.82
CA MET A 433 -28.77 -8.11 -29.46
C MET A 433 -29.82 -9.07 -28.89
N ASP A 434 -29.98 -9.10 -27.57
CA ASP A 434 -31.00 -9.93 -26.90
C ASP A 434 -32.42 -9.45 -27.22
N GLY A 435 -32.64 -8.14 -27.32
CA GLY A 435 -33.90 -7.54 -27.75
C GLY A 435 -34.23 -7.83 -29.22
N LEU A 436 -33.22 -7.87 -30.10
CA LEU A 436 -33.39 -8.31 -31.48
C LEU A 436 -33.72 -9.80 -31.57
N ASP A 437 -33.12 -10.64 -30.73
CA ASP A 437 -33.39 -12.07 -30.69
C ASP A 437 -34.79 -12.37 -30.14
N LEU A 438 -35.27 -11.60 -29.15
CA LEU A 438 -36.66 -11.66 -28.67
C LEU A 438 -37.66 -11.23 -29.76
N ALA A 439 -37.38 -10.14 -30.47
CA ALA A 439 -38.22 -9.69 -31.59
C ALA A 439 -38.21 -10.68 -32.78
N LYS A 440 -37.10 -11.39 -33.00
CA LYS A 440 -36.99 -12.49 -33.99
C LYS A 440 -37.75 -13.75 -33.55
N ARG A 441 -37.87 -13.97 -32.24
CA ARG A 441 -38.64 -15.07 -31.65
C ARG A 441 -40.14 -14.82 -31.71
N GLU A 442 -40.56 -13.56 -31.60
CA GLU A 442 -41.96 -13.11 -31.67
C GLU A 442 -42.50 -13.03 -33.12
N THR A 443 -41.60 -12.84 -34.10
CA THR A 443 -41.94 -12.84 -35.54
C THR A 443 -41.96 -14.23 -36.18
N ARG A 444 -41.65 -15.29 -35.43
CA ARG A 444 -41.81 -16.67 -35.90
C ARG A 444 -43.27 -17.09 -35.66
N PRO A 445 -44.08 -17.36 -36.71
CA PRO A 445 -45.45 -17.77 -36.51
C PRO A 445 -45.49 -19.08 -35.72
N ALA A 446 -46.34 -19.12 -34.70
CA ALA A 446 -46.61 -20.33 -33.93
C ALA A 446 -46.92 -21.51 -34.88
N PRO A 447 -46.34 -22.70 -34.67
CA PRO A 447 -46.63 -23.83 -35.53
C PRO A 447 -48.12 -24.16 -35.44
N ARG A 448 -48.81 -24.09 -36.59
CA ARG A 448 -50.20 -24.52 -36.72
C ARG A 448 -50.33 -25.96 -36.24
N LEU A 449 -51.11 -26.16 -35.18
CA LEU A 449 -51.61 -27.47 -34.75
C LEU A 449 -52.41 -28.11 -35.90
N GLN A 450 -51.77 -29.02 -36.63
CA GLN A 450 -52.49 -29.93 -37.51
C GLN A 450 -53.16 -31.00 -36.65
N THR A 451 -54.48 -31.03 -36.71
CA THR A 451 -55.32 -32.02 -36.04
C THR A 451 -55.79 -33.02 -37.10
N SER A 452 -55.24 -34.23 -37.13
CA SER A 452 -55.94 -35.41 -37.65
C SER A 452 -55.17 -36.70 -37.33
N ARG A 453 -55.74 -37.48 -36.39
CA ARG A 453 -55.94 -38.95 -36.35
C ARG A 453 -54.84 -39.82 -37.02
N SER A 454 -54.22 -40.80 -36.36
CA SER A 454 -54.91 -41.92 -35.68
C SER A 454 -53.96 -42.86 -34.89
N LEU A 455 -54.52 -43.42 -33.82
CA LEU A 455 -54.32 -44.77 -33.24
C LEU A 455 -53.10 -45.12 -32.36
N SER A 456 -53.44 -45.34 -31.08
CA SER A 456 -53.02 -46.44 -30.17
C SER A 456 -51.55 -46.49 -29.73
N THR A 457 -51.16 -46.68 -28.47
CA THR A 457 -51.80 -47.41 -27.36
C THR A 457 -50.99 -47.14 -26.07
N VAL A 458 -51.66 -47.05 -24.91
CA VAL A 458 -51.23 -47.60 -23.58
C VAL A 458 -50.02 -46.92 -22.90
N ARG A 459 -50.00 -46.48 -21.62
CA ARG A 459 -50.80 -46.73 -20.40
C ARG A 459 -50.62 -45.55 -19.41
N THR A 460 -51.68 -45.31 -18.62
CA THR A 460 -51.90 -44.49 -17.40
C THR A 460 -50.95 -44.80 -16.21
N PRO A 461 -51.08 -44.18 -14.98
CA PRO A 461 -51.75 -42.95 -14.46
C PRO A 461 -50.79 -42.05 -13.62
N ILE A 462 -50.98 -40.77 -13.24
CA ILE A 462 -52.00 -39.97 -12.51
C ILE A 462 -52.29 -40.37 -11.04
N ALA A 463 -51.89 -39.50 -10.10
CA ALA A 463 -52.70 -39.00 -8.97
C ALA A 463 -51.87 -37.88 -8.27
N ALA A 464 -52.18 -36.58 -8.34
CA ALA A 464 -53.40 -35.82 -8.04
C ALA A 464 -53.78 -35.80 -6.55
N ARG A 465 -53.53 -34.67 -5.86
CA ARG A 465 -54.58 -33.85 -5.22
C ARG A 465 -54.05 -32.54 -4.62
N SER A 466 -54.75 -31.46 -4.96
CA SER A 466 -54.78 -30.10 -4.37
C SER A 466 -55.65 -30.08 -3.09
N PRO A 467 -56.09 -28.94 -2.47
CA PRO A 467 -55.69 -27.51 -2.52
C PRO A 467 -55.61 -26.83 -1.11
N SER A 468 -55.14 -25.57 -1.02
CA SER A 468 -55.75 -24.52 -0.15
C SER A 468 -55.21 -23.11 -0.50
N ALA A 469 -55.94 -22.09 -0.03
CA ALA A 469 -56.15 -20.74 -0.61
C ALA A 469 -55.31 -19.61 0.08
N PRO A 470 -55.49 -18.30 -0.25
CA PRO A 470 -54.44 -17.27 -0.33
C PRO A 470 -54.21 -16.47 0.97
N ILE A 471 -53.01 -15.87 1.12
CA ILE A 471 -52.72 -14.86 2.16
C ILE A 471 -51.90 -13.70 1.58
N ASP A 472 -52.29 -12.51 2.04
CA ASP A 472 -51.98 -11.14 1.64
C ASP A 472 -50.51 -10.68 1.55
N ASP A 473 -50.29 -9.76 0.60
CA ASP A 473 -49.15 -8.86 0.48
C ASP A 473 -49.16 -7.80 1.61
N ARG A 474 -48.22 -7.88 2.57
CA ARG A 474 -47.71 -6.71 3.33
C ARG A 474 -46.24 -6.89 3.72
N LEU A 475 -45.39 -6.04 3.17
CA LEU A 475 -43.98 -5.85 3.55
C LEU A 475 -43.87 -5.15 4.93
N PRO A 476 -42.92 -5.52 5.81
CA PRO A 476 -42.66 -4.81 7.05
C PRO A 476 -41.63 -3.68 6.91
N SER A 477 -41.92 -2.58 7.62
CA SER A 477 -41.08 -1.39 7.84
C SER A 477 -39.91 -1.65 8.80
N ALA A 478 -38.72 -1.14 8.48
CA ALA A 478 -37.56 -1.04 9.38
C ALA A 478 -37.34 0.42 9.86
N PRO A 479 -36.74 0.63 11.06
CA PRO A 479 -36.81 1.89 11.81
C PRO A 479 -35.68 2.89 11.51
N ALA A 480 -35.92 4.12 11.99
CA ALA A 480 -35.19 5.36 11.74
C ALA A 480 -33.72 5.36 12.20
N ALA A 481 -32.85 5.93 11.34
CA ALA A 481 -31.47 6.32 11.67
C ALA A 481 -31.29 7.84 11.52
N GLU A 482 -30.59 8.40 12.50
CA GLU A 482 -30.31 9.82 12.78
C GLU A 482 -29.68 10.63 11.63
N ARG A 483 -30.10 11.90 11.55
CA ARG A 483 -29.54 12.96 10.69
C ARG A 483 -28.63 13.90 11.48
N ARG A 484 -27.42 14.17 10.98
CA ARG A 484 -26.65 15.44 11.12
C ARG A 484 -25.67 15.60 9.93
N PRO A 485 -25.18 16.81 9.61
CA PRO A 485 -25.87 17.87 8.86
C PRO A 485 -25.27 18.11 7.46
N GLY A 486 -26.09 18.65 6.56
CA GLY A 486 -25.81 18.77 5.13
C GLY A 486 -25.01 20.00 4.70
N VAL A 487 -24.39 19.84 3.53
CA VAL A 487 -23.97 20.89 2.59
C VAL A 487 -25.23 21.63 2.11
N PRO A 488 -25.20 22.97 1.93
CA PRO A 488 -26.41 23.75 1.68
C PRO A 488 -27.03 23.42 0.31
N ALA A 489 -28.27 22.92 0.34
CA ALA A 489 -29.14 22.61 -0.80
C ALA A 489 -29.39 23.78 -1.79
N ALA A 490 -28.82 24.96 -1.53
CA ALA A 490 -28.86 26.11 -2.42
C ALA A 490 -27.91 25.94 -3.62
N VAL A 491 -26.73 25.31 -3.43
CA VAL A 491 -25.71 25.17 -4.49
C VAL A 491 -26.16 24.15 -5.55
N GLU A 492 -26.74 23.04 -5.12
CA GLU A 492 -27.24 21.97 -5.99
C GLU A 492 -28.42 22.44 -6.86
N ARG A 493 -29.28 23.30 -6.32
CA ARG A 493 -30.39 23.91 -7.07
C ARG A 493 -29.90 24.90 -8.14
N THR A 494 -28.81 25.63 -7.87
CA THR A 494 -28.25 26.57 -8.85
C THR A 494 -27.55 25.87 -10.01
N GLU A 495 -26.87 24.75 -9.77
CA GLU A 495 -26.22 23.97 -10.84
C GLU A 495 -27.25 23.28 -11.74
N ILE A 496 -28.31 22.71 -11.17
CA ILE A 496 -29.41 22.10 -11.93
C ILE A 496 -30.15 23.15 -12.77
N ALA A 497 -30.35 24.35 -12.24
CA ALA A 497 -30.95 25.46 -12.99
C ALA A 497 -30.06 25.93 -14.15
N CYS A 498 -28.75 26.01 -13.94
CA CYS A 498 -27.79 26.39 -14.98
C CYS A 498 -27.73 25.35 -16.10
N LEU A 499 -27.76 24.06 -15.76
CA LEU A 499 -27.80 22.97 -16.74
C LEU A 499 -29.08 22.99 -17.58
N ARG A 500 -30.25 23.22 -16.97
CA ARG A 500 -31.52 23.36 -17.71
C ARG A 500 -31.50 24.55 -18.68
N LEU A 501 -30.97 25.69 -18.23
CA LEU A 501 -30.87 26.89 -19.06
C LEU A 501 -29.91 26.67 -20.25
N SER A 502 -28.82 25.93 -20.04
CA SER A 502 -27.93 25.52 -21.14
C SER A 502 -28.60 24.57 -22.14
N GLN A 503 -29.45 23.65 -21.68
CA GLN A 503 -30.20 22.74 -22.54
C GLN A 503 -31.25 23.46 -23.36
N GLU A 504 -31.97 24.42 -22.77
CA GLU A 504 -32.96 25.25 -23.48
C GLU A 504 -32.31 26.11 -24.57
N LEU A 505 -31.11 26.65 -24.30
CA LEU A 505 -30.37 27.46 -25.28
C LEU A 505 -29.92 26.61 -26.48
N VAL A 506 -29.45 25.39 -26.24
CA VAL A 506 -29.08 24.44 -27.29
C VAL A 506 -30.31 24.00 -28.10
N GLN A 507 -31.46 23.78 -27.46
CA GLN A 507 -32.71 23.46 -28.15
C GLN A 507 -33.17 24.60 -29.06
N ARG A 508 -33.12 25.86 -28.59
CA ARG A 508 -33.45 27.02 -29.42
C ARG A 508 -32.51 27.19 -30.61
N GLN A 509 -31.20 27.00 -30.40
CA GLN A 509 -30.23 27.02 -31.51
C GLN A 509 -30.54 25.94 -32.55
N ASN A 510 -30.93 24.74 -32.11
CA ASN A 510 -31.31 23.66 -33.03
C ASN A 510 -32.59 23.98 -33.80
N GLU A 511 -33.59 24.60 -33.17
CA GLU A 511 -34.82 25.03 -33.84
C GLU A 511 -34.57 26.13 -34.89
N ASP A 512 -33.70 27.10 -34.60
CA ASP A 512 -33.35 28.15 -35.56
C ASP A 512 -32.51 27.61 -36.73
N ILE A 513 -31.62 26.63 -36.47
CA ILE A 513 -30.89 25.93 -37.52
C ILE A 513 -31.85 25.13 -38.42
N LEU A 514 -32.86 24.47 -37.83
CA LEU A 514 -33.87 23.74 -38.61
C LEU A 514 -34.73 24.70 -39.44
N ARG A 515 -35.15 25.84 -38.89
CA ARG A 515 -35.90 26.87 -39.62
C ARG A 515 -35.09 27.43 -40.78
N THR A 516 -33.82 27.77 -40.57
CA THR A 516 -32.95 28.30 -41.63
C THR A 516 -32.66 27.26 -42.72
N LEU A 517 -32.54 25.98 -42.37
CA LEU A 517 -32.43 24.89 -43.35
C LEU A 517 -33.73 24.71 -44.15
N GLN A 518 -34.88 24.84 -43.51
CA GLN A 518 -36.18 24.73 -44.15
C GLN A 518 -36.47 25.92 -45.08
N ASP A 519 -36.03 27.12 -44.69
CA ASP A 519 -36.08 28.33 -45.52
C ASP A 519 -35.16 28.20 -46.74
N MET A 520 -33.94 27.65 -46.58
CA MET A 520 -33.03 27.36 -47.69
C MET A 520 -33.55 26.26 -48.62
N LEU A 521 -34.29 25.28 -48.11
CA LEU A 521 -34.93 24.24 -48.92
C LEU A 521 -36.15 24.75 -49.70
N SER A 522 -36.81 25.80 -49.21
CA SER A 522 -37.98 26.41 -49.88
C SER A 522 -37.62 27.43 -50.98
N ARG A 523 -36.35 27.85 -51.06
CA ARG A 523 -35.84 28.82 -52.05
C ARG A 523 -35.16 28.18 -53.28
N ASN A 524 -35.14 26.85 -53.37
CA ASN A 524 -34.81 26.07 -54.57
C ASN A 524 -36.08 25.38 -55.08
#